data_AF-A0A378XXQ9-F1
#
_entry.id   AF-A0A378XXQ9-F1
#
_cell.length_a   1.000
_cell.length_b   1.000
_cell.length_c   1.000
_cell.angle_alpha   90.00
_cell.angle_beta   90.00
_cell.angle_gamma   90.00
#
_symmetry.space_group_name_H-M   'P 1'
#
loop_
_entity.id
_entity.type
_entity.pdbx_description
1 polymer ?
#
loop_
_entity_poly.entity_id
_entity_poly.type
_entity_poly.pdbx_seq_one_letter_code
_entity_poly.pdbx_strand_id
1 'polypeptide(L)'
;MEKVVDAVHTAGSSIVVQLEHAGALSQGNRFKSQNLAPSEVLPKGEPLAFYGGAESFSTPIAATKEDIEEVIRGFVASAVRAKSVGFDGVEIHGANGYLLD
;
A
#
# COMPACT_ATOMS: atom_id res chain seq x y z
N MET A 1 -4.48 12.73 9.40
CA MET A 1 -4.32 13.38 8.09
C MET A 1 -5.14 14.66 7.94
N GLU A 2 -6.18 14.88 8.76
CA GLU A 2 -7.00 16.11 8.77
C GLU A 2 -6.16 17.40 8.70
N LYS A 3 -5.17 17.58 9.59
CA LYS A 3 -4.28 18.76 9.57
C LYS A 3 -3.59 19.02 8.23
N VAL A 4 -3.25 17.97 7.47
CA VAL A 4 -2.61 18.10 6.15
C VAL A 4 -3.62 18.54 5.11
N VAL A 5 -4.80 17.90 5.11
CA VAL A 5 -5.91 18.24 4.23
C VAL A 5 -6.33 19.70 4.47
N ASP A 6 -6.58 20.08 5.71
CA ASP A 6 -6.97 21.44 6.11
C ASP A 6 -5.96 22.49 5.65
N ALA A 7 -4.66 22.19 5.78
CA ALA A 7 -3.61 23.11 5.35
C ALA A 7 -3.61 23.33 3.83
N VAL A 8 -3.80 22.26 3.05
CA VAL A 8 -3.86 22.35 1.58
C VAL A 8 -5.12 23.09 1.11
N HIS A 9 -6.26 22.80 1.74
CA HIS A 9 -7.52 23.49 1.47
C HIS A 9 -7.47 24.96 1.88
N THR A 10 -6.81 25.30 3.01
CA THR A 10 -6.58 26.70 3.43
C THR A 10 -5.73 27.46 2.42
N ALA A 11 -4.81 26.77 1.73
CA ALA A 11 -4.03 27.32 0.62
C ALA A 11 -4.80 27.36 -0.72
N GLY A 12 -6.08 26.97 -0.75
CA GLY A 12 -6.94 27.03 -1.92
C GLY A 12 -6.66 25.96 -2.98
N SER A 13 -6.02 24.85 -2.59
CA SER A 13 -5.65 23.74 -3.51
C SER A 13 -6.41 22.47 -3.17
N SER A 14 -6.49 21.53 -4.12
CA SER A 14 -7.03 20.18 -3.92
C SER A 14 -5.92 19.17 -3.62
N ILE A 15 -6.26 18.09 -2.92
CA ILE A 15 -5.35 16.99 -2.60
C ILE A 15 -6.03 15.64 -2.73
N VAL A 16 -5.34 14.72 -3.39
CA VAL A 16 -5.68 13.30 -3.42
C VAL A 16 -4.68 12.52 -2.58
N VAL A 17 -5.10 11.40 -2.01
CA VAL A 17 -4.20 10.44 -1.35
C VAL A 17 -4.01 9.21 -2.22
N GLN A 18 -2.77 8.80 -2.40
CA GLN A 18 -2.44 7.54 -3.05
C GLN A 18 -2.60 6.39 -2.06
N LEU A 19 -3.37 5.38 -2.44
CA LEU A 19 -3.56 4.15 -1.68
C LEU A 19 -2.69 3.06 -2.29
N GLU A 20 -1.87 2.43 -1.46
CA GLU A 20 -0.89 1.43 -1.90
C GLU A 20 -0.94 0.16 -1.07
N HIS A 21 -0.53 -0.94 -1.69
CA HIS A 21 -0.23 -2.20 -1.02
C HIS A 21 1.07 -2.76 -1.60
N ALA A 22 2.14 -2.79 -0.80
CA ALA A 22 3.49 -3.15 -1.28
C ALA A 22 3.61 -4.59 -1.81
N GLY A 23 2.70 -5.48 -1.41
CA GLY A 23 2.69 -6.86 -1.89
C GLY A 23 4.00 -7.58 -1.56
N ALA A 24 4.62 -8.18 -2.57
CA ALA A 24 5.90 -8.88 -2.43
C ALA A 24 7.07 -7.94 -2.05
N LEU A 25 6.99 -6.65 -2.38
CA LEU A 25 8.06 -5.67 -2.15
C LEU A 25 8.09 -5.14 -0.70
N SER A 26 7.16 -5.56 0.16
CA SER A 26 7.15 -5.19 1.58
C SER A 26 8.43 -5.65 2.28
N GLN A 27 9.15 -4.74 2.93
CA GLN A 27 10.43 -5.01 3.61
C GLN A 27 10.26 -5.15 5.14
N GLY A 28 9.06 -5.54 5.58
CA GLY A 28 8.75 -5.78 6.98
C GLY A 28 7.37 -5.26 7.35
N ASN A 29 6.67 -6.01 8.22
CA ASN A 29 5.37 -5.63 8.73
C ASN A 29 5.26 -6.08 10.20
N ARG A 30 4.93 -5.15 11.11
CA ARG A 30 4.77 -5.48 12.53
C ARG A 30 3.52 -6.30 12.86
N PHE A 31 2.58 -6.41 11.92
CA PHE A 31 1.30 -7.08 12.09
C PHE A 31 1.21 -8.44 11.39
N LYS A 32 2.11 -8.71 10.43
CA LYS A 32 2.11 -9.93 9.61
C LYS A 32 3.56 -10.38 9.41
N SER A 33 3.81 -11.67 9.50
CA SER A 33 5.16 -12.25 9.36
C SER A 33 5.55 -12.55 7.91
N GLN A 34 4.60 -12.53 6.98
CA GLN A 34 4.82 -12.90 5.57
C GLN A 34 4.14 -11.91 4.62
N ASN A 35 4.76 -11.73 3.47
CA ASN A 35 4.23 -10.90 2.38
C ASN A 35 3.24 -11.70 1.53
N LEU A 36 2.31 -10.99 0.91
CA LEU A 36 1.29 -11.52 0.02
C LEU A 36 1.55 -11.06 -1.41
N ALA A 37 1.38 -11.95 -2.40
CA ALA A 37 1.48 -11.62 -3.82
C ALA A 37 0.56 -12.52 -4.66
N PRO A 38 0.33 -12.23 -5.96
CA PRO A 38 -0.46 -13.11 -6.82
C PRO A 38 0.17 -14.50 -7.03
N SER A 39 1.47 -14.64 -6.79
CA SER A 39 2.22 -15.89 -6.94
C SER A 39 3.45 -15.90 -6.03
N GLU A 40 3.97 -17.09 -5.71
CA GLU A 40 5.18 -17.29 -4.89
C GLU A 40 6.47 -17.00 -5.67
N VAL A 41 6.58 -15.77 -6.18
CA VAL A 41 7.75 -15.33 -6.97
C VAL A 41 8.55 -14.35 -6.14
N LEU A 42 9.82 -14.66 -5.91
CA LEU A 42 10.75 -13.77 -5.23
C LEU A 42 10.97 -12.50 -6.07
N PRO A 43 10.82 -11.29 -5.50
CA PRO A 43 11.14 -10.06 -6.20
C PRO A 43 12.59 -10.05 -6.70
N LYS A 44 12.81 -9.41 -7.84
CA LYS A 44 14.15 -9.17 -8.39
C LYS A 44 14.76 -7.91 -7.77
N GLY A 45 16.09 -7.90 -7.65
CA GLY A 45 16.84 -6.77 -7.11
C GLY A 45 16.94 -6.84 -5.58
N GLU A 46 17.42 -5.75 -5.00
CA GLU A 46 17.75 -5.68 -3.58
C GLU A 46 16.77 -4.79 -2.81
N PRO A 47 16.43 -5.14 -1.55
CA PRO A 47 15.71 -4.26 -0.65
C PRO A 47 16.41 -2.90 -0.50
N LEU A 48 15.60 -1.85 -0.28
CA LEU A 48 16.15 -0.51 -0.04
C LEU A 48 16.55 -0.41 1.43
N ALA A 49 17.85 -0.19 1.68
CA ALA A 49 18.41 -0.10 3.02
C ALA A 49 17.66 0.90 3.94
N PHE A 50 17.07 1.96 3.36
CA PHE A 50 16.28 2.96 4.08
C PHE A 50 15.04 2.39 4.79
N TYR A 51 14.43 1.31 4.29
CA TYR A 51 13.24 0.69 4.89
C TYR A 51 13.56 -0.38 5.95
N GLY A 52 14.76 -0.34 6.52
CA GLY A 52 15.22 -1.36 7.48
C GLY A 52 15.98 -2.52 6.83
N GLY A 53 16.22 -2.44 5.51
CA GLY A 53 17.25 -3.16 4.78
C GLY A 53 17.48 -4.61 5.19
N ALA A 54 16.49 -5.48 4.97
CA ALA A 54 16.76 -6.91 4.97
C ALA A 54 17.82 -7.25 3.92
N GLU A 55 18.67 -8.24 4.18
CA GLU A 55 19.71 -8.67 3.24
C GLU A 55 19.13 -9.17 1.90
N SER A 56 17.87 -9.61 1.91
CA SER A 56 17.13 -10.01 0.72
C SER A 56 15.63 -9.84 0.91
N PHE A 57 14.87 -9.80 -0.19
CA PHE A 57 13.42 -10.01 -0.12
C PHE A 57 13.11 -11.42 0.41
N SER A 58 11.92 -11.59 0.97
CA SER A 58 11.36 -12.89 1.30
C SER A 58 10.41 -13.36 0.19
N THR A 59 10.36 -14.67 -0.07
CA THR A 59 9.36 -15.23 -0.97
C THR A 59 7.96 -14.99 -0.39
N PRO A 60 7.04 -14.34 -1.13
CA PRO A 60 5.68 -14.10 -0.66
C PRO A 60 4.85 -15.38 -0.71
N ILE A 61 3.73 -15.39 0.00
CA ILE A 61 2.69 -16.40 -0.16
C ILE A 61 1.79 -16.00 -1.34
N ALA A 62 1.41 -16.99 -2.17
CA ALA A 62 0.40 -16.80 -3.20
C ALA A 62 -0.97 -16.53 -2.58
N ALA A 63 -1.60 -15.43 -2.99
CA ALA A 63 -2.89 -15.01 -2.48
C ALA A 63 -3.99 -16.00 -2.82
N THR A 64 -4.77 -16.37 -1.80
CA THR A 64 -6.05 -17.07 -1.97
C THR A 64 -7.13 -16.09 -2.41
N LYS A 65 -8.32 -16.60 -2.75
CA LYS A 65 -9.46 -15.74 -3.07
C LYS A 65 -9.88 -14.91 -1.86
N GLU A 66 -9.83 -15.51 -0.68
CA GLU A 66 -10.17 -14.88 0.59
C GLU A 66 -9.19 -13.74 0.92
N ASP A 67 -7.89 -13.93 0.63
CA ASP A 67 -6.88 -12.86 0.76
C ASP A 67 -7.16 -11.71 -0.21
N ILE A 68 -7.54 -12.00 -1.46
CA ILE A 68 -7.91 -10.98 -2.44
C ILE A 68 -9.12 -10.17 -1.94
N GLU A 69 -10.13 -10.83 -1.37
CA GLU A 69 -11.25 -10.13 -0.78
C GLU A 69 -10.84 -9.27 0.43
N GLU A 70 -9.88 -9.71 1.25
CA GLU A 70 -9.32 -8.91 2.35
C GLU A 70 -8.62 -7.67 1.82
N VAL A 71 -7.82 -7.80 0.75
CA VAL A 71 -7.16 -6.68 0.08
C VAL A 71 -8.19 -5.68 -0.45
N ILE A 72 -9.24 -6.14 -1.13
CA ILE A 72 -10.34 -5.28 -1.61
C ILE A 72 -10.98 -4.52 -0.46
N ARG A 73 -11.33 -5.22 0.64
CA ARG A 73 -11.89 -4.59 1.85
C ARG A 73 -10.92 -3.56 2.44
N GLY A 74 -9.62 -3.84 2.41
CA GLY A 74 -8.57 -2.92 2.83
C GLY A 74 -8.56 -1.62 2.03
N PHE A 75 -8.56 -1.70 0.70
CA PHE A 75 -8.64 -0.51 -0.17
C PHE A 75 -9.93 0.28 0.07
N VAL A 76 -11.08 -0.39 0.19
CA VAL A 76 -12.36 0.27 0.49
C VAL A 76 -12.31 0.99 1.83
N ALA A 77 -11.82 0.33 2.89
CA ALA A 77 -11.71 0.94 4.21
C ALA A 77 -10.78 2.16 4.21
N SER A 78 -9.65 2.08 3.49
CA SER A 78 -8.72 3.19 3.32
C SER A 78 -9.35 4.37 2.58
N ALA A 79 -10.09 4.11 1.50
CA ALA A 79 -10.80 5.15 0.75
C ALA A 79 -11.90 5.82 1.59
N VAL A 80 -12.66 5.06 2.38
CA VAL A 80 -13.66 5.61 3.31
C VAL A 80 -13.00 6.51 4.34
N ARG A 81 -11.85 6.12 4.91
CA ARG A 81 -11.08 6.95 5.84
C ARG A 81 -10.51 8.20 5.18
N ALA A 82 -10.04 8.10 3.93
CA ALA A 82 -9.57 9.25 3.18
C ALA A 82 -10.68 10.29 2.98
N LYS A 83 -11.87 9.81 2.56
CA LYS A 83 -13.05 10.67 2.44
C LYS A 83 -13.46 11.29 3.78
N SER A 84 -13.41 10.54 4.88
CA SER A 84 -13.85 11.05 6.19
C SER A 84 -12.98 12.17 6.73
N VAL A 85 -11.73 12.27 6.30
CA VAL A 85 -10.79 13.35 6.69
C VAL A 85 -10.65 14.44 5.64
N GLY A 86 -11.49 14.42 4.59
CA GLY A 86 -11.62 15.51 3.63
C GLY A 86 -10.73 15.46 2.40
N PHE A 87 -10.04 14.35 2.08
CA PHE A 87 -9.35 14.27 0.79
C PHE A 87 -10.33 14.43 -0.38
N ASP A 88 -9.92 15.14 -1.44
CA ASP A 88 -10.76 15.41 -2.62
C ASP A 88 -10.92 14.17 -3.52
N GLY A 89 -10.04 13.19 -3.34
CA GLY A 89 -10.10 11.92 -4.04
C GLY A 89 -9.04 10.95 -3.57
N VAL A 90 -9.04 9.78 -4.21
CA VAL A 90 -8.02 8.75 -4.01
C VAL A 90 -7.42 8.37 -5.35
N GLU A 91 -6.12 8.10 -5.34
CA GLU A 91 -5.42 7.44 -6.44
C GLU A 91 -5.14 6.00 -6.01
N ILE A 92 -5.45 5.02 -6.86
CA ILE A 92 -5.12 3.62 -6.61
C ILE A 92 -3.75 3.34 -7.23
N HIS A 93 -2.77 2.99 -6.41
CA HIS A 93 -1.43 2.68 -6.92
C HIS A 93 -1.41 1.29 -7.60
N GLY A 94 -1.54 1.30 -8.92
CA GLY A 94 -1.41 0.11 -9.79
C GLY A 94 -0.20 0.21 -10.72
N ALA A 95 0.98 0.43 -10.15
CA ALA A 95 2.23 0.61 -10.89
C ALA A 95 3.44 0.23 -10.01
N ASN A 96 4.65 0.30 -10.58
CA ASN A 96 5.94 0.17 -9.88
C ASN A 96 6.17 -1.21 -9.21
N GLY A 97 5.49 -2.27 -9.66
CA GLY A 97 5.62 -3.64 -9.13
C GLY A 97 5.00 -3.86 -7.74
N TYR A 98 4.12 -2.95 -7.30
CA TYR A 98 3.30 -3.13 -6.09
C TYR A 98 2.22 -4.18 -6.35
N LEU A 99 1.40 -4.54 -5.35
CA LEU A 99 0.50 -5.70 -5.43
C LEU A 99 -0.42 -5.72 -6.68
N LEU A 100 -0.80 -4.56 -7.21
CA LEU A 100 -1.74 -4.42 -8.33
C LEU A 100 -1.07 -4.39 -9.72
N ASP A 101 0.26 -4.40 -9.80
CA ASP A 101 1.05 -4.38 -11.05
C ASP A 101 1.76 -5.74 -11.26
#